data_AF-A0AAV8CDV7-F1
#
_entry.id   AF-A0AAV8CDV7-F1
#
_cell.length_a   1.000
_cell.length_b   1.000
_cell.length_c   1.000
_cell.angle_alpha   90.00
_cell.angle_beta   90.00
_cell.angle_gamma   90.00
#
_symmetry.space_group_name_H-M   'P 1'
#
loop_
_entity.id
_entity.type
_entity.pdbx_description
1 polymer ?
#
loop_
_entity_poly.entity_id
_entity_poly.type
_entity_poly.pdbx_seq_one_letter_code
_entity_poly.pdbx_strand_id
1 'polypeptide(L)'
;MLQLLRRNSPIFTIIVIISLAIFLSFAFINSYITLWPQNYGVSTKENISTLKVGPTYPPVFAYLISGTRGDNRRIVRLLHSIYHPRNCYLLQLDAGSTEEDRTELGKYAKNETIFRNYGNVFVLGKVNAVDKSGSSMVAATLHGAAVLLKTCMNWDWFINLSSLDYPLMTQDDLLDAFMSVPRDLNFIDHTSDLGWKEDARFDKIIVDPSLYSNQNAKHFLATKTRKTPDAFKIFTGSPWVILSKSFVEECIRGTDNLPRKLLMYFTNVAYSMEAYFQTLSCNLKDFVNKTKNADFRFFMWDNPPGLDPLFLNESNFDKMLSSGAAFSRRFVENEPVLDRLDKEILKMISGNFTYGKWQENGDINSVESGPNVLKLKQLISEVTRRRGCI
;
A
#
# COMPACT_ATOMS: atom_id res chain seq x y z
N MET A 1 26.60 -48.39 18.77
CA MET A 1 25.40 -47.75 19.35
C MET A 1 24.33 -47.54 18.27
N LEU A 2 23.94 -48.63 17.57
CA LEU A 2 23.05 -48.59 16.40
C LEU A 2 22.29 -49.93 16.25
N GLN A 3 21.86 -50.50 17.39
CA GLN A 3 21.07 -51.74 17.44
C GLN A 3 19.96 -51.69 18.52
N LEU A 4 19.32 -50.53 18.72
CA LEU A 4 18.22 -50.39 19.70
C LEU A 4 16.97 -49.67 19.19
N LEU A 5 16.80 -49.51 17.88
CA LEU A 5 15.62 -48.86 17.28
C LEU A 5 14.80 -49.80 16.39
N ARG A 6 14.54 -51.03 16.87
CA ARG A 6 13.60 -51.94 16.20
C ARG A 6 12.68 -52.62 17.21
N ARG A 7 11.92 -51.80 17.93
CA ARG A 7 10.72 -52.26 18.63
C ARG A 7 9.65 -51.20 18.46
N ASN A 8 8.74 -51.43 17.51
CA ASN A 8 7.48 -50.70 17.40
C ASN A 8 6.65 -51.00 18.65
N SER A 9 6.97 -50.31 19.74
CA SER A 9 6.13 -50.28 20.93
C SER A 9 5.04 -49.24 20.67
N PRO A 10 3.75 -49.59 20.85
CA PRO A 10 2.65 -48.62 20.73
C PRO A 10 2.87 -47.40 21.64
N ILE A 11 3.61 -47.56 22.74
CA ILE A 11 3.98 -46.49 23.67
C ILE A 11 4.86 -45.43 22.99
N PHE A 12 5.80 -45.84 22.13
CA PHE A 12 6.69 -44.90 21.44
C PHE A 12 5.92 -44.06 20.41
N THR A 13 4.99 -44.68 19.68
CA THR A 13 4.12 -43.99 18.73
C THR A 13 3.19 -43.00 19.43
N ILE A 14 2.65 -43.37 20.60
CA ILE A 14 1.82 -42.49 21.44
C ILE A 14 2.64 -41.29 21.93
N ILE A 15 3.87 -41.50 22.39
CA ILE A 15 4.76 -40.41 22.83
C ILE A 15 5.01 -39.42 21.69
N VAL A 16 5.33 -39.90 20.48
CA VAL A 16 5.56 -39.04 19.32
C VAL A 16 4.31 -38.22 18.94
N ILE A 17 3.12 -38.84 18.98
CA ILE A 17 1.86 -38.14 18.70
C ILE A 17 1.57 -37.07 19.77
N ILE A 18 1.79 -37.38 21.05
CA ILE A 18 1.60 -36.42 22.15
C ILE A 18 2.59 -35.27 22.03
N SER A 19 3.87 -35.55 21.73
CA SER A 19 4.88 -34.50 21.51
C SER A 19 4.52 -33.60 20.33
N LEU A 20 4.02 -34.17 19.23
CA LEU A 20 3.58 -33.40 18.05
C LEU A 20 2.32 -32.56 18.37
N ALA A 21 1.37 -33.11 19.14
CA ALA A 21 0.18 -32.39 19.57
C ALA A 21 0.51 -31.24 20.52
N ILE A 22 1.44 -31.44 21.46
CA ILE A 22 1.93 -30.38 22.36
C ILE A 22 2.64 -29.29 21.54
N PHE A 23 3.50 -29.67 20.59
CA PHE A 23 4.20 -28.72 19.73
C PHE A 23 3.23 -27.90 18.86
N LEU A 24 2.21 -28.55 18.29
CA LEU A 24 1.14 -27.87 17.56
C LEU A 24 0.29 -26.98 18.47
N SER A 25 0.01 -27.39 19.71
CA SER A 25 -0.70 -26.54 20.67
C SER A 25 0.12 -25.33 21.09
N PHE A 26 1.45 -25.45 21.23
CA PHE A 26 2.32 -24.31 21.52
C PHE A 26 2.46 -23.38 20.32
N ALA A 27 2.46 -23.90 19.09
CA ALA A 27 2.43 -23.09 17.88
C ALA A 27 1.09 -22.34 17.71
N PHE A 28 -0.03 -22.97 18.09
CA PHE A 28 -1.34 -22.31 18.15
C PHE A 28 -1.41 -21.29 19.29
N ILE A 29 -0.90 -21.58 20.49
CA ILE A 29 -0.91 -20.65 21.61
C ILE A 29 -0.02 -19.43 21.32
N ASN A 30 1.14 -19.59 20.67
CA ASN A 30 1.98 -18.45 20.27
C ASN A 30 1.42 -17.64 19.09
N SER A 31 0.59 -18.24 18.23
CA SER A 31 -0.16 -17.47 17.21
C SER A 31 -1.31 -16.67 17.83
N TYR A 32 -1.84 -17.09 18.98
CA TYR A 32 -2.78 -16.32 19.79
C TYR A 32 -2.08 -15.27 20.68
N ILE A 33 -0.89 -15.54 21.23
CA ILE A 33 -0.20 -14.61 22.17
C ILE A 33 0.37 -13.36 21.47
N THR A 34 0.53 -13.35 20.14
CA THR A 34 0.94 -12.14 19.39
C THR A 34 -0.21 -11.22 18.98
N LEU A 35 -1.45 -11.57 19.30
CA LEU A 35 -2.65 -10.75 19.02
C LEU A 35 -3.66 -10.85 20.18
N TRP A 36 -3.32 -10.31 21.35
CA TRP A 36 -4.34 -9.98 22.35
C TRP A 36 -4.75 -8.51 22.17
N PRO A 37 -6.03 -8.22 21.85
CA PRO A 37 -6.56 -6.91 22.10
C PRO A 37 -6.63 -6.75 23.63
N GLN A 38 -5.79 -5.89 24.19
CA GLN A 38 -5.98 -5.46 25.56
C GLN A 38 -7.29 -4.67 25.61
N ASN A 39 -8.34 -5.30 26.11
CA ASN A 39 -9.58 -4.64 26.53
C ASN A 39 -9.25 -3.68 27.67
N TYR A 40 -8.96 -2.43 27.32
CA TYR A 40 -8.91 -1.35 28.30
C TYR A 40 -10.28 -0.66 28.35
N GLY A 41 -10.74 -0.46 29.59
CA GLY A 41 -12.07 0.03 29.93
C GLY A 41 -12.50 1.23 29.09
N VAL A 42 -13.74 1.14 28.64
CA VAL A 42 -14.50 2.23 28.00
C VAL A 42 -14.55 3.40 28.98
N SER A 43 -13.66 4.36 28.77
CA SER A 43 -13.90 5.74 29.20
C SER A 43 -15.03 6.28 28.32
N THR A 44 -16.02 6.85 28.98
CA THR A 44 -17.32 7.32 28.48
C THR A 44 -17.31 7.87 27.05
N LYS A 45 -18.12 7.23 26.20
CA LYS A 45 -18.46 7.63 24.83
C LYS A 45 -18.92 9.10 24.79
N GLU A 46 -18.07 9.99 24.33
CA GLU A 46 -18.54 11.05 23.44
C GLU A 46 -19.00 10.38 22.14
N ASN A 47 -20.09 10.87 21.54
CA ASN A 47 -20.72 10.26 20.36
C ASN A 47 -19.78 10.23 19.15
N ILE A 48 -18.89 9.23 19.07
CA ILE A 48 -18.13 8.93 17.86
C ILE A 48 -19.14 8.50 16.81
N SER A 49 -19.29 9.30 15.77
CA SER A 49 -20.18 9.00 14.65
C SER A 49 -19.79 7.64 14.05
N THR A 50 -20.78 6.76 13.92
CA THR A 50 -20.55 5.41 13.40
C THR A 50 -20.23 5.47 11.91
N LEU A 51 -19.24 4.70 11.48
CA LEU A 51 -18.90 4.55 10.06
C LEU A 51 -20.07 3.93 9.29
N LYS A 52 -20.62 4.69 8.33
CA LYS A 52 -21.61 4.19 7.38
C LYS A 52 -20.91 3.79 6.08
N VAL A 53 -21.24 2.61 5.57
CA VAL A 53 -20.60 1.99 4.41
C VAL A 53 -21.62 1.73 3.30
N GLY A 54 -21.14 1.60 2.07
CA GLY A 54 -21.97 1.33 0.90
C GLY A 54 -21.96 2.47 -0.12
N PRO A 55 -22.61 2.26 -1.28
CA PRO A 55 -22.47 3.14 -2.46
C PRO A 55 -23.07 4.53 -2.26
N THR A 56 -23.98 4.71 -1.30
CA THR A 56 -24.61 6.00 -0.98
C THR A 56 -23.79 6.84 0.01
N TYR A 57 -22.69 6.29 0.55
CA TYR A 57 -21.81 6.97 1.50
C TYR A 57 -20.44 7.23 0.88
N PRO A 58 -19.70 8.23 1.39
CA PRO A 58 -18.32 8.43 1.00
C PRO A 58 -17.50 7.15 1.20
N PRO A 59 -16.55 6.84 0.31
CA PRO A 59 -15.79 5.61 0.40
C PRO A 59 -14.90 5.57 1.64
N VAL A 60 -14.27 4.42 1.83
CA VAL A 60 -13.25 4.21 2.86
C VAL A 60 -11.95 3.81 2.18
N PHE A 61 -10.90 4.59 2.37
CA PHE A 61 -9.57 4.28 1.85
C PHE A 61 -8.72 3.53 2.88
N ALA A 62 -7.95 2.55 2.42
CA ALA A 62 -6.92 1.87 3.18
C ALA A 62 -5.54 2.25 2.64
N TYR A 63 -4.79 3.03 3.42
CA TYR A 63 -3.47 3.51 3.04
C TYR A 63 -2.38 2.60 3.60
N LEU A 64 -1.45 2.17 2.74
CA LEU A 64 -0.14 1.68 3.16
C LEU A 64 0.87 2.80 2.97
N ILE A 65 1.44 3.31 4.07
CA ILE A 65 2.50 4.33 4.04
C ILE A 65 3.83 3.66 4.38
N SER A 66 4.72 3.58 3.39
CA SER A 66 6.01 2.92 3.52
C SER A 66 7.17 3.90 3.61
N GLY A 67 8.12 3.64 4.50
CA GLY A 67 9.38 4.37 4.61
C GLY A 67 10.55 3.47 4.95
N THR A 68 11.73 4.07 5.01
CA THR A 68 12.99 3.44 5.44
C THR A 68 13.66 4.26 6.54
N ARG A 69 14.94 4.05 6.79
CA ARG A 69 15.73 4.75 7.81
C ARG A 69 15.55 6.26 7.71
N GLY A 70 15.22 6.89 8.85
CA GLY A 70 15.06 8.34 8.95
C GLY A 70 13.76 8.90 8.34
N ASP A 71 12.84 8.06 7.83
CA ASP A 71 11.59 8.53 7.25
C ASP A 71 10.46 8.76 8.26
N ASN A 72 10.70 8.54 9.57
CA ASN A 72 9.69 8.68 10.63
C ASN A 72 8.90 9.98 10.53
N ARG A 73 9.61 11.12 10.48
CA ARG A 73 9.00 12.45 10.43
C ARG A 73 8.20 12.66 9.15
N ARG A 74 8.71 12.16 8.01
CA ARG A 74 8.00 12.23 6.72
C ARG A 74 6.74 11.39 6.71
N ILE A 75 6.77 10.19 7.29
CA ILE A 75 5.59 9.33 7.45
C ILE A 75 4.54 10.01 8.33
N VAL A 76 4.94 10.59 9.47
CA VAL A 76 4.03 11.30 10.37
C VAL A 76 3.41 12.53 9.69
N ARG A 77 4.23 13.35 9.03
CA ARG A 77 3.75 14.53 8.28
C ARG A 77 2.77 14.13 7.17
N LEU A 78 3.11 13.10 6.40
CA LEU A 78 2.22 12.57 5.37
C LEU A 78 0.92 12.04 5.98
N LEU A 79 0.99 11.24 7.05
CA LEU A 79 -0.20 10.74 7.73
C LEU A 79 -1.13 11.88 8.16
N HIS A 80 -0.57 12.96 8.72
CA HIS A 80 -1.34 14.15 9.11
C HIS A 80 -2.03 14.82 7.92
N SER A 81 -1.34 14.90 6.78
CA SER A 81 -1.82 15.55 5.57
C SER A 81 -2.90 14.73 4.84
N ILE A 82 -3.03 13.42 5.15
CA ILE A 82 -4.06 12.54 4.60
C ILE A 82 -5.00 11.92 5.63
N TYR A 83 -4.97 12.37 6.89
CA TYR A 83 -5.78 11.75 7.95
C TYR A 83 -7.27 12.08 7.82
N HIS A 84 -8.10 11.06 7.92
CA HIS A 84 -9.55 11.15 8.05
C HIS A 84 -10.03 9.95 8.88
N PRO A 85 -10.91 10.14 9.89
CA PRO A 85 -11.38 9.07 10.76
C PRO A 85 -12.04 7.87 10.08
N ARG A 86 -12.60 8.08 8.87
CA ARG A 86 -13.18 7.00 8.06
C ARG A 86 -12.15 5.99 7.57
N ASN A 87 -10.98 6.49 7.21
CA ASN A 87 -9.98 5.73 6.49
C ASN A 87 -9.16 4.88 7.45
N CYS A 88 -8.43 3.93 6.91
CA CYS A 88 -7.53 3.06 7.66
C CYS A 88 -6.09 3.25 7.18
N TYR A 89 -5.14 3.26 8.11
CA TYR A 89 -3.74 3.55 7.83
C TYR A 89 -2.85 2.45 8.40
N LEU A 90 -1.99 1.88 7.57
CA LEU A 90 -0.91 0.99 7.98
C LEU A 90 0.43 1.66 7.67
N LEU A 91 1.20 1.93 8.71
CA LEU A 91 2.53 2.51 8.62
C LEU A 91 3.56 1.38 8.65
N GLN A 92 4.51 1.43 7.71
CA GLN A 92 5.56 0.43 7.60
C GLN A 92 6.93 1.08 7.45
N LEU A 93 7.88 0.64 8.27
CA LEU A 93 9.30 0.90 8.10
C LEU A 93 10.00 -0.40 7.68
N ASP A 94 10.82 -0.33 6.65
CA ASP A 94 11.57 -1.48 6.16
C ASP A 94 12.75 -1.88 7.06
N ALA A 95 13.48 -2.92 6.66
CA ALA A 95 14.64 -3.43 7.40
C ALA A 95 15.83 -2.46 7.46
N GLY A 96 15.82 -1.37 6.68
CA GLY A 96 16.83 -0.32 6.76
C GLY A 96 16.69 0.54 8.02
N SER A 97 15.47 0.72 8.52
CA SER A 97 15.20 1.51 9.73
C SER A 97 15.77 0.87 10.99
N THR A 98 16.09 1.69 11.98
CA THR A 98 16.56 1.22 13.28
C THR A 98 15.40 0.75 14.16
N GLU A 99 15.71 0.05 15.27
CA GLU A 99 14.69 -0.31 16.26
C GLU A 99 14.14 0.94 16.96
N GLU A 100 14.97 1.97 17.13
CA GLU A 100 14.56 3.26 17.66
C GLU A 100 13.52 3.92 16.76
N ASP A 101 13.77 3.97 15.44
CA ASP A 101 12.84 4.51 14.45
C ASP A 101 11.47 3.82 14.56
N ARG A 102 11.45 2.48 14.57
CA ARG A 102 10.23 1.67 14.71
C ARG A 102 9.51 1.90 16.04
N THR A 103 10.26 1.94 17.12
CA THR A 103 9.73 2.13 18.47
C THR A 103 9.11 3.53 18.63
N GLU A 104 9.77 4.56 18.10
CA GLU A 104 9.27 5.93 18.12
C GLU A 104 7.97 6.05 17.33
N LEU A 105 7.92 5.53 16.10
CA LEU A 105 6.72 5.55 15.27
C LEU A 105 5.55 4.81 15.94
N GLY A 106 5.83 3.64 16.54
CA GLY A 106 4.84 2.87 17.29
C GLY A 106 4.32 3.60 18.54
N LYS A 107 5.21 4.25 19.30
CA LYS A 107 4.82 5.07 20.46
C LYS A 107 3.98 6.27 20.04
N TYR A 108 4.36 6.95 18.97
CA TYR A 108 3.63 8.08 18.42
C TYR A 108 2.20 7.67 18.04
N ALA A 109 2.06 6.64 17.20
CA ALA A 109 0.76 6.16 16.75
C ALA A 109 -0.17 5.72 17.91
N LYS A 110 0.40 5.19 18.99
CA LYS A 110 -0.35 4.75 20.18
C LYS A 110 -0.78 5.91 21.10
N ASN A 111 0.00 6.98 21.15
CA ASN A 111 -0.19 8.09 22.10
C ASN A 111 -0.95 9.26 21.51
N GLU A 112 -0.98 9.41 20.18
CA GLU A 112 -1.77 10.44 19.51
C GLU A 112 -3.26 10.27 19.80
N THR A 113 -3.90 11.33 20.30
CA THR A 113 -5.24 11.24 20.89
C THR A 113 -6.28 10.93 19.82
N ILE A 114 -6.16 11.57 18.65
CA ILE A 114 -7.08 11.35 17.54
C ILE A 114 -7.00 9.90 17.03
N PHE A 115 -5.80 9.35 16.87
CA PHE A 115 -5.63 7.98 16.41
C PHE A 115 -6.15 6.96 17.42
N ARG A 116 -5.96 7.21 18.72
CA ARG A 116 -6.50 6.36 19.78
C ARG A 116 -8.03 6.39 19.82
N ASN A 117 -8.63 7.56 19.64
CA ASN A 117 -10.08 7.72 19.70
C ASN A 117 -10.78 6.98 18.56
N TYR A 118 -10.23 7.03 17.34
CA TYR A 118 -10.83 6.36 16.18
C TYR A 118 -10.28 4.95 15.89
N GLY A 119 -9.12 4.60 16.45
CA GLY A 119 -8.54 3.25 16.35
C GLY A 119 -8.17 2.82 14.93
N ASN A 120 -7.84 3.76 14.05
CA ASN A 120 -7.73 3.54 12.61
C ASN A 120 -6.30 3.66 12.04
N VAL A 121 -5.29 3.80 12.90
CA VAL A 121 -3.87 3.86 12.53
C VAL A 121 -3.10 2.70 13.16
N PHE A 122 -2.37 1.95 12.34
CA PHE A 122 -1.61 0.76 12.73
C PHE A 122 -0.16 0.89 12.29
N VAL A 123 0.76 0.31 13.06
CA VAL A 123 2.17 0.19 12.70
C VAL A 123 2.51 -1.28 12.50
N LEU A 124 3.11 -1.62 11.36
CA LEU A 124 3.49 -3.00 11.06
C LEU A 124 4.69 -3.42 11.92
N GLY A 125 4.47 -4.35 12.84
CA GLY A 125 5.54 -4.85 13.73
C GLY A 125 6.52 -5.81 13.06
N LYS A 126 6.10 -6.53 12.02
CA LYS A 126 6.97 -7.45 11.27
C LYS A 126 7.76 -6.67 10.22
N VAL A 127 9.08 -6.72 10.33
CA VAL A 127 10.01 -6.06 9.41
C VAL A 127 10.00 -6.76 8.05
N ASN A 128 9.88 -5.99 6.98
CA ASN A 128 10.12 -6.45 5.61
C ASN A 128 11.45 -5.84 5.13
N ALA A 129 12.40 -6.67 4.69
CA ALA A 129 13.52 -6.16 3.90
C ALA A 129 13.04 -5.82 2.49
N VAL A 130 13.51 -4.71 1.94
CA VAL A 130 13.04 -4.18 0.66
C VAL A 130 14.19 -3.69 -0.21
N ASP A 131 14.23 -4.18 -1.45
CA ASP A 131 14.84 -3.54 -2.60
C ASP A 131 13.74 -2.93 -3.46
N LYS A 132 13.77 -1.60 -3.63
CA LYS A 132 12.82 -0.86 -4.47
C LYS A 132 12.82 -1.30 -5.94
N SER A 133 13.95 -1.82 -6.40
CA SER A 133 14.14 -2.33 -7.76
C SER A 133 13.98 -3.85 -7.86
N GLY A 134 13.72 -4.53 -6.74
CA GLY A 134 13.52 -5.97 -6.65
C GLY A 134 12.06 -6.38 -6.46
N SER A 135 11.85 -7.66 -6.22
CA SER A 135 10.54 -8.28 -6.02
C SER A 135 10.08 -8.25 -4.55
N SER A 136 10.99 -8.02 -3.62
CA SER A 136 10.69 -7.78 -2.20
C SER A 136 9.76 -6.60 -1.97
N MET A 137 9.77 -5.58 -2.83
CA MET A 137 8.79 -4.48 -2.76
C MET A 137 7.35 -4.96 -3.05
N VAL A 138 7.16 -5.92 -3.96
CA VAL A 138 5.85 -6.58 -4.21
C VAL A 138 5.41 -7.37 -2.99
N ALA A 139 6.32 -8.16 -2.43
CA ALA A 139 6.04 -8.96 -1.23
C ALA A 139 5.66 -8.07 -0.03
N ALA A 140 6.38 -6.99 0.20
CA ALA A 140 6.10 -6.01 1.25
C ALA A 140 4.73 -5.34 1.05
N THR A 141 4.41 -4.92 -0.18
CA THR A 141 3.12 -4.28 -0.50
C THR A 141 1.95 -5.24 -0.29
N LEU A 142 2.05 -6.48 -0.77
CA LEU A 142 1.02 -7.51 -0.56
C LEU A 142 0.88 -7.91 0.90
N HIS A 143 1.98 -7.94 1.66
CA HIS A 143 1.93 -8.18 3.10
C HIS A 143 1.16 -7.06 3.81
N GLY A 144 1.45 -5.78 3.51
CA GLY A 144 0.69 -4.66 4.04
C GLY A 144 -0.80 -4.70 3.68
N ALA A 145 -1.12 -5.00 2.42
CA ALA A 145 -2.50 -5.17 1.96
C ALA A 145 -3.22 -6.33 2.67
N ALA A 146 -2.54 -7.45 2.93
CA ALA A 146 -3.07 -8.59 3.67
C ALA A 146 -3.35 -8.26 5.14
N VAL A 147 -2.50 -7.44 5.77
CA VAL A 147 -2.75 -6.92 7.12
C VAL A 147 -3.98 -6.03 7.12
N LEU A 148 -4.09 -5.10 6.17
CA LEU A 148 -5.25 -4.21 6.04
C LEU A 148 -6.57 -4.97 5.80
N LEU A 149 -6.57 -6.06 5.01
CA LEU A 149 -7.72 -6.94 4.87
C LEU A 149 -8.15 -7.63 6.18
N LYS A 150 -7.23 -7.76 7.14
CA LYS A 150 -7.49 -8.41 8.44
C LYS A 150 -7.85 -7.40 9.52
N THR A 151 -7.22 -6.23 9.53
CA THR A 151 -7.40 -5.22 10.59
C THR A 151 -8.53 -4.26 10.29
N CYS A 152 -8.76 -3.92 9.02
CA CYS A 152 -9.78 -2.98 8.58
C CYS A 152 -10.71 -3.68 7.58
N MET A 153 -11.93 -4.03 8.01
CA MET A 153 -12.80 -4.87 7.17
C MET A 153 -13.62 -4.08 6.14
N ASN A 154 -13.79 -2.78 6.30
CA ASN A 154 -14.82 -2.01 5.60
C ASN A 154 -14.27 -0.96 4.62
N TRP A 155 -13.07 -1.17 4.08
CA TRP A 155 -12.50 -0.28 3.07
C TRP A 155 -12.90 -0.68 1.64
N ASP A 156 -12.91 0.29 0.74
CA ASP A 156 -13.26 0.15 -0.67
C ASP A 156 -12.03 0.09 -1.57
N TRP A 157 -11.02 0.94 -1.29
CA TRP A 157 -9.79 1.00 -2.07
C TRP A 157 -8.53 0.99 -1.20
N PHE A 158 -7.55 0.22 -1.64
CA PHE A 158 -6.18 0.21 -1.14
C PHE A 158 -5.33 1.21 -1.94
N ILE A 159 -4.55 2.03 -1.25
CA ILE A 159 -3.64 3.02 -1.85
C ILE A 159 -2.25 2.85 -1.21
N ASN A 160 -1.22 2.61 -2.03
CA ASN A 160 0.17 2.59 -1.55
C ASN A 160 0.83 3.96 -1.70
N LEU A 161 1.51 4.43 -0.66
CA LEU A 161 2.27 5.67 -0.65
C LEU A 161 3.65 5.41 -0.04
N SER A 162 4.64 6.21 -0.44
CA SER A 162 5.91 6.29 0.26
C SER A 162 6.02 7.57 1.09
N SER A 163 7.03 7.63 1.95
CA SER A 163 7.50 8.84 2.65
C SER A 163 7.87 10.02 1.73
N LEU A 164 7.85 9.82 0.40
CA LEU A 164 8.18 10.83 -0.61
C LEU A 164 6.94 11.35 -1.37
N ASP A 165 5.76 10.79 -1.09
CA ASP A 165 4.49 11.22 -1.67
C ASP A 165 3.87 12.35 -0.84
N TYR A 166 3.05 13.19 -1.47
CA TYR A 166 2.24 14.20 -0.77
C TYR A 166 0.89 14.42 -1.47
N PRO A 167 -0.22 14.67 -0.75
CA PRO A 167 -1.52 14.95 -1.36
C PRO A 167 -1.57 16.34 -1.99
N LEU A 168 -2.36 16.49 -3.06
CA LEU A 168 -2.66 17.75 -3.75
C LEU A 168 -4.10 18.25 -3.51
N MET A 169 -4.82 17.63 -2.58
CA MET A 169 -6.20 17.95 -2.21
C MET A 169 -6.51 17.40 -0.81
N THR A 170 -7.60 17.87 -0.20
CA THR A 170 -8.03 17.37 1.11
C THR A 170 -8.56 15.94 1.01
N GLN A 171 -8.71 15.27 2.16
CA GLN A 171 -9.40 13.98 2.18
C GLN A 171 -10.87 14.10 1.78
N ASP A 172 -11.54 15.19 2.16
CA ASP A 172 -12.92 15.45 1.75
C ASP A 172 -13.04 15.58 0.22
N ASP A 173 -12.10 16.26 -0.44
CA ASP A 173 -12.04 16.31 -1.91
C ASP A 173 -11.92 14.91 -2.52
N LEU A 174 -11.00 14.09 -1.99
CA LEU A 174 -10.78 12.75 -2.50
C LEU A 174 -12.00 11.84 -2.28
N LEU A 175 -12.64 11.93 -1.10
CA LEU A 175 -13.85 11.21 -0.74
C LEU A 175 -15.03 11.58 -1.66
N ASP A 176 -15.23 12.88 -1.92
CA ASP A 176 -16.26 13.39 -2.83
C ASP A 176 -15.99 12.97 -4.29
N ALA A 177 -14.75 13.09 -4.77
CA ALA A 177 -14.37 12.67 -6.11
C ALA A 177 -14.65 11.19 -6.35
N PHE A 178 -14.28 10.33 -5.40
CA PHE A 178 -14.50 8.90 -5.51
C PHE A 178 -15.93 8.48 -5.17
N MET A 179 -16.78 9.34 -4.60
CA MET A 179 -18.15 8.99 -4.23
C MET A 179 -18.94 8.35 -5.39
N SER A 180 -18.78 8.89 -6.61
CA SER A 180 -19.46 8.42 -7.83
C SER A 180 -18.76 7.27 -8.57
N VAL A 181 -17.58 6.84 -8.11
CA VAL A 181 -16.78 5.81 -8.79
C VAL A 181 -17.24 4.42 -8.39
N PRO A 182 -17.52 3.49 -9.33
CA PRO A 182 -17.82 2.10 -8.98
C PRO A 182 -16.67 1.49 -8.16
N ARG A 183 -17.01 0.93 -6.99
CA ARG A 183 -16.03 0.45 -5.97
C ARG A 183 -15.17 -0.73 -6.43
N ASP A 184 -15.53 -1.37 -7.53
CA ASP A 184 -14.80 -2.50 -8.12
C ASP A 184 -13.79 -2.09 -9.20
N LEU A 185 -13.66 -0.79 -9.49
CA LEU A 185 -12.62 -0.29 -10.39
C LEU A 185 -11.25 -0.22 -9.70
N ASN A 186 -10.22 -0.54 -10.48
CA ASN A 186 -8.82 -0.38 -10.11
C ASN A 186 -8.21 0.72 -10.99
N PHE A 187 -7.36 1.57 -10.41
CA PHE A 187 -6.60 2.57 -11.15
C PHE A 187 -5.13 2.16 -11.09
N ILE A 188 -4.68 1.62 -12.22
CA ILE A 188 -3.35 1.07 -12.42
C ILE A 188 -2.86 1.63 -13.75
N ASP A 189 -1.84 2.48 -13.72
CA ASP A 189 -1.14 2.87 -14.94
C ASP A 189 -0.47 1.65 -15.58
N HIS A 190 -0.72 1.42 -16.86
CA HIS A 190 -0.25 0.26 -17.59
C HIS A 190 -0.10 0.47 -19.11
N THR A 191 0.86 -0.25 -19.69
CA THR A 191 1.03 -0.46 -21.12
C THR A 191 1.56 -1.88 -21.36
N SER A 192 1.19 -2.50 -22.48
CA SER A 192 1.83 -3.73 -22.95
C SER A 192 2.94 -3.49 -23.96
N ASP A 193 3.19 -2.23 -24.33
CA ASP A 193 4.35 -1.87 -25.13
C ASP A 193 5.59 -1.81 -24.22
N LEU A 194 6.35 -2.91 -24.22
CA LEU A 194 7.49 -3.08 -23.33
C LEU A 194 8.73 -2.31 -23.83
N GLY A 195 8.87 -2.13 -25.14
CA GLY A 195 10.07 -1.59 -25.77
C GLY A 195 11.35 -2.23 -25.23
N TRP A 196 12.34 -1.39 -24.92
CA TRP A 196 13.63 -1.83 -24.36
C TRP A 196 13.52 -2.58 -23.02
N LYS A 197 12.40 -2.45 -22.29
CA LYS A 197 12.19 -3.13 -21.00
C LYS A 197 12.08 -4.65 -21.17
N GLU A 198 11.68 -5.13 -22.34
CA GLU A 198 11.65 -6.58 -22.65
C GLU A 198 13.02 -7.22 -22.41
N ASP A 199 14.01 -6.77 -23.18
CA ASP A 199 15.39 -7.27 -23.08
C ASP A 199 16.05 -6.96 -21.74
N ALA A 200 15.79 -5.76 -21.18
CA ALA A 200 16.49 -5.28 -19.99
C ALA A 200 15.94 -5.83 -18.68
N ARG A 201 14.66 -6.22 -18.63
CA ARG A 201 13.98 -6.61 -17.37
C ARG A 201 13.39 -8.01 -17.43
N PHE A 202 12.67 -8.38 -18.49
CA PHE A 202 11.88 -9.60 -18.54
C PHE A 202 12.69 -10.81 -19.04
N ASP A 203 13.65 -10.56 -19.94
CA ASP A 203 14.62 -11.54 -20.40
C ASP A 203 15.80 -11.75 -19.42
N LYS A 204 15.99 -10.81 -18.49
CA LYS A 204 16.98 -10.95 -17.41
C LYS A 204 16.36 -11.67 -16.21
N ILE A 205 17.23 -12.33 -15.45
CA ILE A 205 16.88 -12.99 -14.20
C ILE A 205 17.64 -12.25 -13.09
N ILE A 206 16.91 -11.72 -12.12
CA ILE A 206 17.50 -11.16 -10.91
C ILE A 206 17.30 -12.09 -9.72
N VAL A 207 18.19 -11.99 -8.74
CA VAL A 207 17.99 -12.56 -7.40
C VAL A 207 17.94 -11.39 -6.43
N ASP A 208 16.81 -11.25 -5.74
CA ASP A 208 16.58 -10.23 -4.72
C ASP A 208 16.84 -10.83 -3.33
N PRO A 209 17.98 -10.51 -2.67
CA PRO A 209 18.28 -11.04 -1.35
C PRO A 209 17.31 -10.58 -0.26
N SER A 210 16.63 -9.45 -0.46
CA SER A 210 15.68 -8.90 0.50
C SER A 210 14.43 -9.78 0.66
N LEU A 211 14.21 -10.78 -0.20
CA LEU A 211 13.15 -11.78 -0.02
C LEU A 211 13.47 -12.85 1.04
N TYR A 212 14.75 -13.14 1.29
CA TYR A 212 15.18 -14.21 2.20
C TYR A 212 16.17 -13.73 3.27
N SER A 213 16.40 -12.42 3.34
CA SER A 213 17.24 -11.75 4.34
C SER A 213 16.42 -10.78 5.18
N ASN A 214 16.89 -10.49 6.39
CA ASN A 214 16.35 -9.44 7.26
C ASN A 214 17.06 -8.09 7.08
N GLN A 215 17.73 -7.88 5.95
CA GLN A 215 18.44 -6.64 5.63
C GLN A 215 18.12 -6.23 4.20
N ASN A 216 17.92 -4.94 3.99
CA ASN A 216 17.78 -4.36 2.65
C ASN A 216 19.08 -4.62 1.87
N ALA A 217 18.96 -5.24 0.71
CA ALA A 217 20.08 -5.50 -0.18
C ALA A 217 19.63 -5.35 -1.62
N LYS A 218 20.44 -4.68 -2.44
CA LYS A 218 20.18 -4.55 -3.86
C LYS A 218 20.24 -5.92 -4.53
N HIS A 219 19.30 -6.20 -5.42
CA HIS A 219 19.32 -7.40 -6.24
C HIS A 219 20.57 -7.46 -7.13
N PHE A 220 20.91 -8.67 -7.55
CA PHE A 220 21.97 -8.91 -8.52
C PHE A 220 21.46 -9.74 -9.68
N LEU A 221 22.13 -9.61 -10.83
CA LEU A 221 21.81 -10.36 -12.03
C LEU A 221 22.35 -11.78 -11.94
N ALA A 222 21.53 -12.75 -12.30
CA ALA A 222 21.99 -14.11 -12.52
C ALA A 222 22.76 -14.20 -13.85
N THR A 223 23.66 -15.18 -13.95
CA THR A 223 24.46 -15.41 -15.17
C THR A 223 23.61 -15.88 -16.36
N LYS A 224 22.48 -16.55 -16.08
CA LYS A 224 21.57 -17.06 -17.10
C LYS A 224 20.43 -16.07 -17.33
N THR A 225 19.98 -16.01 -18.58
CA THR A 225 18.80 -15.26 -19.02
C THR A 225 17.65 -16.23 -19.31
N ARG A 226 16.47 -15.67 -19.57
CA ARG A 226 15.31 -16.41 -20.08
C ARG A 226 14.69 -15.64 -21.23
N LYS A 227 13.75 -16.26 -21.94
CA LYS A 227 12.84 -15.53 -22.82
C LYS A 227 11.65 -15.03 -22.01
N THR A 228 11.12 -13.89 -22.42
CA THR A 228 9.82 -13.39 -21.98
C THR A 228 8.74 -14.46 -22.24
N PRO A 229 7.89 -14.79 -21.24
CA PRO A 229 6.88 -15.83 -21.35
C PRO A 229 5.76 -15.44 -22.33
N ASP A 230 5.21 -16.44 -23.01
CA ASP A 230 4.08 -16.32 -23.94
C ASP A 230 2.75 -16.81 -23.32
N ALA A 231 2.80 -17.42 -22.13
CA ALA A 231 1.62 -17.93 -21.42
C ALA A 231 0.67 -16.84 -20.89
N PHE A 232 1.13 -15.59 -20.79
CA PHE A 232 0.36 -14.42 -20.39
C PHE A 232 0.97 -13.16 -21.01
N LYS A 233 0.17 -12.11 -21.22
CA LYS A 233 0.65 -10.84 -21.76
C LYS A 233 1.24 -10.00 -20.64
N ILE A 234 2.50 -9.59 -20.75
CA ILE A 234 3.12 -8.71 -19.74
C ILE A 234 2.63 -7.27 -19.94
N PHE A 235 2.34 -6.62 -18.82
CA PHE A 235 2.09 -5.19 -18.77
C PHE A 235 3.04 -4.53 -17.78
N THR A 236 3.42 -3.29 -18.04
CA THR A 236 4.24 -2.46 -17.15
C THR A 236 3.66 -1.05 -17.02
N GLY A 237 3.95 -0.35 -15.93
CA GLY A 237 3.54 1.04 -15.71
C GLY A 237 4.02 1.55 -14.35
N SER A 238 3.24 2.45 -13.75
CA SER A 238 3.55 3.02 -12.43
C SER A 238 3.58 1.97 -11.30
N PRO A 239 4.54 2.02 -10.34
CA PRO A 239 4.51 1.16 -9.15
C PRO A 239 3.46 1.63 -8.11
N TRP A 240 2.75 2.70 -8.40
CA TRP A 240 1.74 3.29 -7.55
C TRP A 240 0.35 2.99 -8.07
N VAL A 241 -0.51 2.50 -7.17
CA VAL A 241 -1.79 1.92 -7.56
C VAL A 241 -2.89 2.33 -6.60
N ILE A 242 -4.12 2.34 -7.12
CA ILE A 242 -5.35 2.37 -6.31
C ILE A 242 -6.14 1.11 -6.65
N LEU A 243 -6.19 0.16 -5.73
CA LEU A 243 -6.74 -1.17 -5.97
C LEU A 243 -8.07 -1.32 -5.24
N SER A 244 -9.10 -1.78 -5.94
CA SER A 244 -10.36 -2.17 -5.30
C SER A 244 -10.10 -3.29 -4.29
N LYS A 245 -10.90 -3.32 -3.22
CA LYS A 245 -10.83 -4.41 -2.24
C LYS A 245 -10.98 -5.79 -2.87
N SER A 246 -11.90 -5.93 -3.83
CA SER A 246 -12.12 -7.20 -4.54
C SER A 246 -10.87 -7.70 -5.28
N PHE A 247 -10.10 -6.80 -5.89
CA PHE A 247 -8.86 -7.17 -6.58
C PHE A 247 -7.75 -7.54 -5.60
N VAL A 248 -7.63 -6.82 -4.48
CA VAL A 248 -6.67 -7.15 -3.42
C VAL A 248 -7.01 -8.51 -2.80
N GLU A 249 -8.30 -8.81 -2.60
CA GLU A 249 -8.75 -10.13 -2.16
C GLU A 249 -8.38 -11.22 -3.16
N GLU A 250 -8.53 -11.00 -4.47
CA GLU A 250 -8.08 -11.95 -5.49
C GLU A 250 -6.56 -12.15 -5.45
N CYS A 251 -5.78 -11.08 -5.30
CA CYS A 251 -4.32 -11.16 -5.20
C CYS A 251 -3.84 -12.05 -4.03
N ILE A 252 -4.57 -12.05 -2.90
CA ILE A 252 -4.12 -12.67 -1.64
C ILE A 252 -4.82 -14.01 -1.39
N ARG A 253 -6.13 -14.08 -1.67
CA ARG A 253 -7.03 -15.19 -1.33
C ARG A 253 -7.68 -15.81 -2.57
N GLY A 254 -7.39 -15.31 -3.76
CA GLY A 254 -7.97 -15.79 -5.01
C GLY A 254 -7.80 -17.28 -5.23
N THR A 255 -8.83 -17.90 -5.81
CA THR A 255 -8.81 -19.32 -6.17
C THR A 255 -8.09 -19.56 -7.48
N ASP A 256 -7.96 -18.54 -8.34
CA ASP A 256 -7.15 -18.64 -9.55
C ASP A 256 -5.67 -18.85 -9.19
N ASN A 257 -4.96 -19.63 -9.99
CA ASN A 257 -3.53 -19.86 -9.81
C ASN A 257 -2.67 -18.74 -10.38
N LEU A 258 -3.22 -17.86 -11.22
CA LEU A 258 -2.51 -16.79 -11.90
C LEU A 258 -1.79 -15.83 -10.94
N PRO A 259 -2.40 -15.30 -9.85
CA PRO A 259 -1.65 -14.50 -8.87
C PRO A 259 -0.39 -15.20 -8.35
N ARG A 260 -0.51 -16.48 -7.98
CA ARG A 260 0.61 -17.29 -7.45
C ARG A 260 1.68 -17.55 -8.52
N LYS A 261 1.27 -17.90 -9.74
CA LYS A 261 2.17 -18.10 -10.88
C LYS A 261 2.94 -16.82 -11.23
N LEU A 262 2.24 -15.68 -11.24
CA LEU A 262 2.88 -14.38 -11.50
C LEU A 262 3.84 -14.01 -10.38
N LEU A 263 3.50 -14.24 -9.10
CA LEU A 263 4.44 -14.02 -7.99
C LEU A 263 5.72 -14.86 -8.15
N MET A 264 5.60 -16.14 -8.53
CA MET A 264 6.77 -16.96 -8.84
C MET A 264 7.59 -16.37 -9.99
N TYR A 265 6.95 -15.90 -11.07
CA TYR A 265 7.63 -15.32 -12.22
C TYR A 265 8.34 -13.99 -11.90
N PHE A 266 7.64 -13.09 -11.20
CA PHE A 266 8.11 -11.75 -10.84
C PHE A 266 9.11 -11.79 -9.67
N THR A 267 9.24 -12.90 -8.94
CA THR A 267 10.30 -13.09 -7.96
C THR A 267 11.70 -12.80 -8.55
N ASN A 268 11.89 -13.06 -9.85
CA ASN A 268 13.15 -12.87 -10.55
C ASN A 268 13.13 -11.77 -11.64
N VAL A 269 12.24 -10.78 -11.54
CA VAL A 269 12.15 -9.65 -12.50
C VAL A 269 12.52 -8.33 -11.81
N ALA A 270 13.38 -7.54 -12.44
CA ALA A 270 13.70 -6.19 -11.98
C ALA A 270 12.48 -5.27 -12.11
N TYR A 271 12.29 -4.37 -11.14
CA TYR A 271 11.17 -3.43 -11.08
C TYR A 271 9.80 -4.13 -11.09
N SER A 272 9.68 -5.25 -10.38
CA SER A 272 8.45 -6.07 -10.38
C SER A 272 7.19 -5.33 -9.91
N MET A 273 7.31 -4.32 -9.05
CA MET A 273 6.17 -3.47 -8.66
C MET A 273 5.57 -2.68 -9.83
N GLU A 274 6.37 -2.40 -10.86
CA GLU A 274 5.93 -1.73 -12.08
C GLU A 274 5.27 -2.69 -13.07
N ALA A 275 5.09 -3.98 -12.74
CA ALA A 275 4.57 -4.96 -13.68
C ALA A 275 3.62 -6.01 -13.07
N TYR A 276 3.73 -6.33 -11.79
CA TYR A 276 2.95 -7.39 -11.15
C TYR A 276 1.44 -7.10 -11.19
N PHE A 277 1.01 -5.96 -10.64
CA PHE A 277 -0.41 -5.62 -10.56
C PHE A 277 -1.01 -5.35 -11.94
N GLN A 278 -0.25 -4.70 -12.82
CA GLN A 278 -0.59 -4.47 -14.23
C GLN A 278 -0.87 -5.79 -14.94
N THR A 279 0.12 -6.69 -14.92
CA THR A 279 0.04 -7.98 -15.61
C THR A 279 -1.08 -8.83 -15.01
N LEU A 280 -1.21 -8.88 -13.69
CA LEU A 280 -2.26 -9.68 -13.06
C LEU A 280 -3.66 -9.17 -13.42
N SER A 281 -3.91 -7.88 -13.24
CA SER A 281 -5.23 -7.28 -13.49
C SER A 281 -5.65 -7.40 -14.96
N CYS A 282 -4.69 -7.30 -15.88
CA CYS A 282 -4.94 -7.37 -17.31
C CYS A 282 -5.03 -8.79 -17.88
N ASN A 283 -4.65 -9.82 -17.12
CA ASN A 283 -4.81 -11.23 -17.53
C ASN A 283 -5.94 -11.95 -16.77
N LEU A 284 -6.52 -11.33 -15.74
CA LEU A 284 -7.72 -11.83 -15.07
C LEU A 284 -8.99 -11.30 -15.75
N LYS A 285 -9.79 -12.21 -16.32
CA LYS A 285 -11.00 -11.88 -17.10
C LYS A 285 -11.95 -10.91 -16.38
N ASP A 286 -12.15 -11.09 -15.08
CA ASP A 286 -13.06 -10.28 -14.27
C ASP A 286 -12.55 -8.85 -14.01
N PHE A 287 -11.24 -8.63 -14.17
CA PHE A 287 -10.59 -7.35 -13.87
C PHE A 287 -10.14 -6.58 -15.10
N VAL A 288 -10.05 -7.19 -16.29
CA VAL A 288 -9.64 -6.52 -17.54
C VAL A 288 -10.39 -5.21 -17.75
N ASN A 289 -11.74 -5.24 -17.73
CA ASN A 289 -12.57 -4.04 -17.96
C ASN A 289 -12.65 -3.10 -16.74
N LYS A 290 -12.31 -3.61 -15.56
CA LYS A 290 -12.30 -2.87 -14.29
C LYS A 290 -10.98 -2.15 -14.03
N THR A 291 -9.95 -2.44 -14.82
CA THR A 291 -8.64 -1.80 -14.73
C THR A 291 -8.61 -0.55 -15.58
N LYS A 292 -8.48 0.61 -14.95
CA LYS A 292 -8.43 1.90 -15.62
C LYS A 292 -7.01 2.44 -15.60
N ASN A 293 -6.56 2.93 -16.76
CA ASN A 293 -5.18 3.34 -16.99
C ASN A 293 -4.90 4.74 -16.40
N ALA A 294 -4.64 4.80 -15.10
CA ALA A 294 -4.25 5.98 -14.35
C ALA A 294 -3.71 5.58 -12.97
N ASP A 295 -2.85 6.41 -12.38
CA ASP A 295 -2.42 6.27 -10.98
C ASP A 295 -2.72 7.53 -10.12
N PHE A 296 -3.30 8.56 -10.75
CA PHE A 296 -3.61 9.88 -10.19
C PHE A 296 -2.45 10.54 -9.43
N ARG A 297 -1.21 10.32 -9.89
CA ARG A 297 -0.01 10.94 -9.34
C ARG A 297 0.64 11.87 -10.35
N PHE A 298 1.06 13.03 -9.86
CA PHE A 298 1.91 13.95 -10.60
C PHE A 298 3.38 13.63 -10.36
N PHE A 299 4.12 13.51 -11.46
CA PHE A 299 5.57 13.33 -11.48
C PHE A 299 6.18 14.31 -12.48
N MET A 300 7.42 14.73 -12.22
CA MET A 300 8.25 15.36 -13.24
C MET A 300 9.44 14.48 -13.54
N TRP A 301 9.72 14.30 -14.82
CA TRP A 301 10.85 13.52 -15.31
C TRP A 301 11.88 14.44 -15.96
N ASP A 302 13.15 14.06 -15.86
CA ASP A 302 14.19 14.56 -16.74
C ASP A 302 13.89 14.20 -18.21
N ASN A 303 14.58 14.87 -19.14
CA ASN A 303 14.53 14.52 -20.56
C ASN A 303 15.95 14.20 -21.07
N PRO A 304 16.28 12.92 -21.35
CA PRO A 304 15.44 11.73 -21.20
C PRO A 304 15.19 11.35 -19.73
N PRO A 305 14.12 10.57 -19.42
CA PRO A 305 13.81 10.16 -18.05
C PRO A 305 14.94 9.37 -17.39
N GLY A 306 15.32 9.77 -16.17
CA GLY A 306 16.24 9.02 -15.31
C GLY A 306 15.59 7.82 -14.62
N LEU A 307 16.31 7.21 -13.66
CA LEU A 307 15.80 6.07 -12.88
C LEU A 307 14.65 6.45 -11.94
N ASP A 308 14.66 7.68 -11.44
CA ASP A 308 13.64 8.22 -10.54
C ASP A 308 13.14 9.57 -11.07
N PRO A 309 11.89 9.96 -10.77
CA PRO A 309 11.40 11.31 -10.99
C PRO A 309 12.25 12.38 -10.27
N LEU A 310 12.18 13.59 -10.79
CA LEU A 310 12.76 14.78 -10.18
C LEU A 310 12.14 15.07 -8.81
N PHE A 311 12.94 15.70 -7.95
CA PHE A 311 12.42 16.30 -6.72
C PHE A 311 11.64 17.57 -7.06
N LEU A 312 10.41 17.65 -6.55
CA LEU A 312 9.52 18.78 -6.76
C LEU A 312 9.80 19.86 -5.72
N ASN A 313 9.68 21.12 -6.14
CA ASN A 313 9.86 22.32 -5.31
C ASN A 313 8.85 23.41 -5.67
N GLU A 314 9.00 24.62 -5.11
CA GLU A 314 8.11 25.77 -5.33
C GLU A 314 7.86 26.09 -6.82
N SER A 315 8.87 25.94 -7.68
CA SER A 315 8.74 26.21 -9.12
C SER A 315 7.75 25.27 -9.83
N ASN A 316 7.36 24.18 -9.18
CA ASN A 316 6.46 23.18 -9.73
C ASN A 316 5.03 23.32 -9.18
N PHE A 317 4.77 24.21 -8.23
CA PHE A 317 3.48 24.33 -7.53
C PHE A 317 2.28 24.44 -8.48
N ASP A 318 2.31 25.38 -9.42
CA ASP A 318 1.20 25.58 -10.36
C ASP A 318 1.02 24.39 -11.31
N LYS A 319 2.12 23.72 -11.69
CA LYS A 319 2.08 22.50 -12.53
C LYS A 319 1.43 21.33 -11.78
N MET A 320 1.75 21.18 -10.49
CA MET A 320 1.11 20.18 -9.63
C MET A 320 -0.40 20.40 -9.57
N LEU A 321 -0.85 21.63 -9.25
CA LEU A 321 -2.28 21.92 -9.10
C LEU A 321 -3.07 21.95 -10.42
N SER A 322 -2.41 22.26 -11.54
CA SER A 322 -3.03 22.20 -12.86
C SER A 322 -3.21 20.78 -13.37
N SER A 323 -2.44 19.80 -12.86
CA SER A 323 -2.51 18.40 -13.31
C SER A 323 -3.84 17.70 -12.99
N GLY A 324 -4.55 18.14 -11.94
CA GLY A 324 -5.75 17.46 -11.43
C GLY A 324 -5.47 16.12 -10.73
N ALA A 325 -4.20 15.76 -10.51
CA ALA A 325 -3.81 14.57 -9.78
C ALA A 325 -4.18 14.66 -8.28
N ALA A 326 -4.37 13.51 -7.64
CA ALA A 326 -4.67 13.43 -6.21
C ALA A 326 -3.41 13.56 -5.34
N PHE A 327 -2.28 13.09 -5.85
CA PHE A 327 -0.99 13.07 -5.16
C PHE A 327 0.13 13.56 -6.08
N SER A 328 1.28 13.89 -5.50
CA SER A 328 2.50 14.22 -6.22
C SER A 328 3.72 13.58 -5.57
N ARG A 329 4.78 13.36 -6.37
CA ARG A 329 6.08 12.91 -5.88
C ARG A 329 7.22 13.25 -6.84
N ARG A 330 8.47 13.34 -6.37
CA ARG A 330 8.94 13.14 -4.97
C ARG A 330 9.37 14.44 -4.31
N PHE A 331 9.27 14.50 -2.98
CA PHE A 331 9.70 15.67 -2.21
C PHE A 331 10.90 15.35 -1.31
N VAL A 332 11.75 16.36 -1.13
CA VAL A 332 12.76 16.35 -0.07
C VAL A 332 12.06 16.66 1.25
N GLU A 333 12.62 16.18 2.36
CA GLU A 333 12.11 16.51 3.69
C GLU A 333 12.15 18.02 3.94
N ASN A 334 11.03 18.56 4.45
CA ASN A 334 10.86 19.99 4.74
C ASN A 334 11.06 20.92 3.54
N GLU A 335 10.81 20.45 2.33
CA GLU A 335 10.77 21.31 1.15
C GLU A 335 9.70 22.41 1.35
N PRO A 336 10.01 23.71 1.14
CA PRO A 336 9.09 24.82 1.44
C PRO A 336 7.71 24.70 0.76
N VAL A 337 7.67 24.08 -0.42
CA VAL A 337 6.41 23.84 -1.16
C VAL A 337 5.42 22.99 -0.37
N LEU A 338 5.90 22.12 0.53
CA LEU A 338 5.04 21.31 1.40
C LEU A 338 4.29 22.19 2.40
N ASP A 339 4.96 23.20 2.99
CA ASP A 339 4.31 24.13 3.92
C ASP A 339 3.26 24.98 3.20
N ARG A 340 3.53 25.33 1.94
CA ARG A 340 2.57 26.00 1.08
C ARG A 340 1.37 25.12 0.74
N LEU A 341 1.57 23.85 0.39
CA LEU A 341 0.49 22.88 0.19
C LEU A 341 -0.35 22.70 1.46
N ASP A 342 0.29 22.56 2.62
CA ASP A 342 -0.38 22.40 3.91
C ASP A 342 -1.33 23.58 4.19
N LYS A 343 -0.86 24.80 3.93
CA LYS A 343 -1.63 26.03 4.18
C LYS A 343 -2.69 26.30 3.12
N GLU A 344 -2.32 26.32 1.85
CA GLU A 344 -3.19 26.79 0.76
C GLU A 344 -4.18 25.73 0.28
N ILE A 345 -3.80 24.44 0.37
CA ILE A 345 -4.54 23.34 -0.24
C ILE A 345 -5.19 22.46 0.82
N LEU A 346 -4.40 22.01 1.79
CA LEU A 346 -4.86 21.07 2.82
C LEU A 346 -5.52 21.75 4.02
N LYS A 347 -5.45 23.09 4.06
CA LYS A 347 -6.01 23.97 5.10
C LYS A 347 -5.63 23.52 6.52
N MET A 348 -4.39 23.06 6.69
CA MET A 348 -3.88 22.59 7.96
C MET A 348 -3.67 23.78 8.91
N ILE A 349 -4.38 23.78 10.04
CA ILE A 349 -4.22 24.80 11.08
C ILE A 349 -3.09 24.37 12.02
N SER A 350 -2.05 25.20 12.13
CA SER A 350 -0.92 25.02 13.06
C SER A 350 -0.18 23.67 12.95
N GLY A 351 -0.10 23.08 11.74
CA GLY A 351 0.64 21.83 11.52
C GLY A 351 -0.03 20.57 12.08
N ASN A 352 -1.35 20.63 12.37
CA ASN A 352 -2.12 19.49 12.87
C ASN A 352 -2.52 18.55 11.72
N PHE A 353 -3.81 18.30 11.54
CA PHE A 353 -4.37 17.41 10.52
C PHE A 353 -4.92 18.23 9.35
N THR A 354 -4.96 17.63 8.15
CA THR A 354 -5.70 18.20 7.02
C THR A 354 -7.14 18.48 7.41
N TYR A 355 -7.70 19.56 6.85
CA TYR A 355 -9.09 19.91 7.07
C TYR A 355 -10.02 18.82 6.53
N GLY A 356 -11.02 18.46 7.33
CA GLY A 356 -12.19 17.71 6.89
C GLY A 356 -13.42 18.11 7.68
N LYS A 357 -14.60 18.02 7.06
CA LYS A 357 -15.87 18.52 7.63
C LYS A 357 -16.20 17.88 8.99
N TRP A 358 -15.74 16.65 9.19
CA TRP A 358 -15.87 15.91 10.46
C TRP A 358 -15.29 16.66 11.67
N GLN A 359 -14.32 17.56 11.48
CA GLN A 359 -13.73 18.35 12.57
C GLN A 359 -14.68 19.43 13.09
N GLU A 360 -15.65 19.86 12.28
CA GLU A 360 -16.61 20.90 12.66
C GLU A 360 -17.87 20.33 13.30
N ASN A 361 -18.39 19.21 12.77
CA ASN A 361 -19.68 18.66 13.18
C ASN A 361 -19.58 17.29 13.89
N GLY A 362 -18.39 16.69 13.96
CA GLY A 362 -18.17 15.37 14.55
C GLY A 362 -18.70 14.19 13.71
N ASP A 363 -19.28 14.43 12.53
CA ASP A 363 -19.78 13.38 11.64
C ASP A 363 -18.72 12.97 10.63
N ILE A 364 -18.12 11.80 10.84
CA ILE A 364 -17.14 11.21 9.93
C ILE A 364 -17.76 10.84 8.58
N ASN A 365 -19.08 10.91 8.39
CA ASN A 365 -19.73 10.67 7.11
C ASN A 365 -20.00 11.96 6.32
N SER A 366 -19.81 13.11 6.94
CA SER A 366 -19.96 14.41 6.30
C SER A 366 -18.68 14.75 5.54
N VAL A 367 -18.84 15.22 4.31
CA VAL A 367 -17.74 15.60 3.41
C VAL A 367 -18.03 16.98 2.84
N GLU A 368 -17.05 17.88 2.91
CA GLU A 368 -17.11 19.21 2.29
C GLU A 368 -15.92 19.40 1.34
N SER A 369 -16.19 19.24 0.05
CA SER A 369 -15.18 19.41 -1.00
C SER A 369 -14.90 20.88 -1.29
N GLY A 370 -13.63 21.21 -1.45
CA GLY A 370 -13.13 22.46 -2.01
C GLY A 370 -13.10 22.48 -3.54
N PRO A 371 -12.57 23.56 -4.14
CA PRO A 371 -12.61 23.77 -5.59
C PRO A 371 -11.72 22.80 -6.39
N ASN A 372 -10.69 22.22 -5.77
CA ASN A 372 -9.74 21.32 -6.47
C ASN A 372 -10.37 19.99 -6.89
N VAL A 373 -11.48 19.59 -6.26
CA VAL A 373 -12.19 18.33 -6.56
C VAL A 373 -12.67 18.25 -8.01
N LEU A 374 -13.01 19.38 -8.64
CA LEU A 374 -13.60 19.41 -9.98
C LEU A 374 -12.65 18.84 -11.03
N LYS A 375 -11.36 19.16 -10.94
CA LYS A 375 -10.33 18.65 -11.86
C LYS A 375 -10.15 17.14 -11.71
N LEU A 376 -10.11 16.65 -10.47
CA LEU A 376 -10.01 15.20 -10.23
C LEU A 376 -11.25 14.46 -10.73
N LYS A 377 -12.46 14.98 -10.48
CA LYS A 377 -13.71 14.41 -10.99
C LYS A 377 -13.71 14.34 -12.52
N GLN A 378 -13.22 15.37 -13.19
CA GLN A 378 -13.06 15.36 -14.65
C GLN A 378 -12.08 14.26 -15.08
N LEU A 379 -10.89 14.20 -14.48
CA LEU A 379 -9.87 13.20 -14.79
C LEU A 379 -10.37 11.76 -14.56
N ILE A 380 -11.07 11.51 -13.45
CA ILE A 380 -11.74 10.24 -13.16
C ILE A 380 -12.77 9.92 -14.24
N SER A 381 -13.62 10.88 -14.65
CA SER A 381 -14.63 10.66 -15.70
C SER A 381 -14.00 10.30 -17.04
N GLU A 382 -12.90 10.96 -17.41
CA GLU A 382 -12.17 10.68 -18.64
C GLU A 382 -11.54 9.28 -18.63
N VAL A 383 -10.88 8.92 -17.52
CA VAL A 383 -10.20 7.64 -17.34
C VAL A 383 -11.19 6.48 -17.27
N THR A 384 -12.31 6.64 -16.57
CA THR A 384 -13.31 5.56 -16.39
C THR A 384 -14.05 5.21 -17.68
N ARG A 385 -14.21 6.16 -18.61
CA ARG A 385 -14.79 5.93 -19.95
C ARG A 385 -13.88 5.15 -20.89
N ARG A 386 -12.57 5.15 -20.65
CA ARG A 386 -11.63 4.38 -21.48
C ARG A 386 -11.86 2.88 -21.26
N ARG A 387 -11.58 2.11 -22.31
CA ARG A 387 -11.52 0.65 -22.23
C ARG A 387 -10.48 0.24 -21.18
N GLY A 388 -10.65 -0.97 -20.66
CA GLY A 388 -9.70 -1.54 -19.72
C GLY A 388 -8.38 -1.93 -20.39
N CYS A 389 -7.77 -3.01 -19.94
CA CYS A 389 -6.54 -3.48 -20.57
C CYS A 389 -6.78 -3.90 -22.03
N ILE A 390 -5.92 -3.43 -22.94
CA ILE A 390 -5.90 -3.78 -24.37
C ILE A 390 -4.57 -4.46 -24.71
#